data_AF-A0A9D2GUT3-F1
#
_entry.id   AF-A0A9D2GUT3-F1
#
_cell.length_a   1.000
_cell.length_b   1.000
_cell.length_c   1.000
_cell.angle_alpha   90.00
_cell.angle_beta   90.00
_cell.angle_gamma   90.00
#
_symmetry.space_group_name_H-M   'P 1'
#
loop_
_entity.id
_entity.type
_entity.pdbx_description
1 polymer ?
#
loop_
_entity_poly.entity_id
_entity_poly.type
_entity_poly.pdbx_seq_one_letter_code
_entity_poly.pdbx_strand_id
1 'polypeptide(L)'
;MNNNYTGRTEKYFTEEMLVEISRGLTEQEDKRCRNAINDVIAALKCCGFETRKNSLPKYSSQQEYKRMIYSPLQNKNNMHVAVFLQGSYANNTNVKGRSDVDIAVVDLSKFRTEYRFGQSDKDYGFITAANNINIKDIIEKGFIEYFGKEFVERHDK
;
A
#
# COMPACT_ATOMS: atom_id res chain seq x y z
N MET A 1 15.43 -42.40 -48.30
CA MET A 1 15.73 -42.08 -46.88
C MET A 1 14.78 -40.97 -46.46
N ASN A 2 13.67 -41.33 -45.82
CA ASN A 2 12.63 -40.40 -45.39
C ASN A 2 12.95 -39.95 -43.97
N ASN A 3 13.34 -38.67 -43.80
CA ASN A 3 13.57 -38.08 -42.50
C ASN A 3 12.25 -37.48 -41.98
N ASN A 4 11.46 -38.32 -41.31
CA ASN A 4 10.27 -37.88 -40.58
C ASN A 4 10.70 -37.29 -39.24
N TYR A 5 10.94 -35.98 -39.20
CA TYR A 5 11.00 -35.24 -37.94
C TYR A 5 9.57 -34.96 -37.45
N THR A 6 8.99 -35.92 -36.74
CA THR A 6 7.81 -35.68 -35.90
C THR A 6 8.26 -35.08 -34.57
N GLY A 7 8.70 -33.82 -34.62
CA GLY A 7 8.96 -33.03 -33.41
C GLY A 7 7.64 -32.49 -32.86
N ARG A 8 6.96 -33.29 -32.04
CA ARG A 8 5.79 -32.83 -31.28
C ARG A 8 6.30 -31.87 -30.19
N THR A 9 6.38 -30.58 -30.49
CA THR A 9 6.42 -29.57 -29.43
C THR A 9 5.04 -29.53 -28.78
N GLU A 10 4.83 -30.37 -27.76
CA GLU A 10 3.76 -30.15 -26.80
C GLU A 10 4.07 -28.82 -26.09
N LYS A 11 3.59 -27.71 -26.67
CA LYS A 11 3.58 -26.42 -26.00
C LYS A 11 2.64 -26.56 -24.81
N TYR A 12 3.20 -26.60 -23.60
CA TYR A 12 2.44 -26.64 -22.34
C TYR A 12 1.50 -25.42 -22.17
N PHE A 13 1.70 -24.35 -22.95
CA PHE A 13 0.88 -23.15 -22.96
C PHE A 13 0.64 -22.65 -24.40
N THR A 14 -0.59 -22.29 -24.73
CA THR A 14 -0.93 -21.61 -26.00
C THR A 14 -0.69 -20.11 -25.90
N GLU A 15 -0.64 -19.41 -27.04
CA GLU A 15 -0.49 -17.95 -27.07
C GLU A 15 -1.67 -17.26 -26.36
N GLU A 16 -2.88 -17.79 -26.54
CA GLU A 16 -4.08 -17.30 -25.86
C GLU A 16 -3.96 -17.45 -24.34
N MET A 17 -3.35 -18.55 -23.86
CA MET A 17 -3.08 -18.74 -22.43
C MET A 17 -2.07 -17.71 -21.92
N LEU A 18 -1.01 -17.41 -22.69
CA LEU A 18 -0.01 -16.40 -22.30
C LEU A 18 -0.62 -14.99 -22.26
N VAL A 19 -1.46 -14.65 -23.23
CA VAL A 19 -2.22 -13.39 -23.27
C VAL A 19 -3.17 -13.29 -22.08
N GLU A 20 -3.86 -14.37 -21.71
CA GLU A 20 -4.76 -14.38 -20.56
C GLU A 20 -4.00 -14.18 -19.24
N ILE A 21 -2.81 -14.78 -19.11
CA ILE A 21 -1.94 -14.66 -17.94
C ILE A 21 -1.30 -13.26 -17.86
N SER A 22 -1.04 -12.60 -18.99
CA SER A 22 -0.44 -11.26 -19.03
C SER A 22 -1.43 -10.11 -18.85
N ARG A 23 -2.74 -10.38 -18.84
CA ARG A 23 -3.77 -9.36 -18.60
C ARG A 23 -3.62 -8.78 -17.19
N GLY A 24 -3.74 -7.46 -17.09
CA GLY A 24 -3.71 -6.73 -15.82
C GLY A 24 -4.90 -7.04 -14.91
N LEU A 25 -5.06 -6.20 -13.88
CA LEU A 25 -6.10 -6.35 -12.85
C LEU A 25 -7.49 -6.60 -13.44
N THR A 26 -8.13 -7.64 -12.91
CA THR A 26 -9.56 -7.88 -13.12
C THR A 26 -10.40 -6.97 -12.21
N GLU A 27 -11.67 -6.73 -12.55
CA GLU A 27 -12.59 -5.95 -11.70
C GLU A 27 -12.71 -6.50 -10.27
N GLN A 28 -12.62 -7.84 -10.11
CA GLN A 28 -12.69 -8.49 -8.81
C GLN A 28 -11.46 -8.18 -7.95
N GLU A 29 -10.28 -8.20 -8.54
CA GLU A 29 -9.03 -7.84 -7.86
C GLU A 29 -8.99 -6.37 -7.50
N ASP A 30 -9.51 -5.53 -8.40
CA ASP A 30 -9.65 -4.11 -8.18
C ASP A 30 -10.55 -3.86 -6.95
N LYS A 31 -11.71 -4.55 -6.86
CA LYS A 31 -12.59 -4.54 -5.69
C LYS A 31 -11.89 -5.00 -4.41
N ARG A 32 -11.08 -6.07 -4.47
CA ARG A 32 -10.29 -6.54 -3.31
C ARG A 32 -9.35 -5.45 -2.79
N CYS A 33 -8.67 -4.74 -3.68
CA CYS A 33 -7.80 -3.63 -3.29
C CYS A 33 -8.58 -2.53 -2.57
N ARG A 34 -9.75 -2.15 -3.11
CA ARG A 34 -10.56 -1.08 -2.50
C ARG A 34 -11.00 -1.45 -1.09
N ASN A 35 -11.44 -2.70 -0.93
CA ASN A 35 -11.87 -3.20 0.36
C ASN A 35 -10.71 -3.18 1.36
N ALA A 36 -9.54 -3.71 0.99
CA ALA A 36 -8.37 -3.73 1.88
C ALA A 36 -7.98 -2.31 2.34
N ILE A 37 -7.98 -1.32 1.45
CA ILE A 37 -7.68 0.06 1.86
C ILE A 37 -8.75 0.64 2.78
N ASN A 38 -10.03 0.38 2.49
CA ASN A 38 -11.12 0.82 3.35
C ASN A 38 -11.02 0.21 4.75
N ASP A 39 -10.65 -1.07 4.85
CA ASP A 39 -10.48 -1.77 6.12
C ASP A 39 -9.31 -1.16 6.92
N VAL A 40 -8.17 -0.86 6.27
CA VAL A 40 -7.05 -0.14 6.92
C VAL A 40 -7.49 1.23 7.42
N ILE A 41 -8.24 2.00 6.62
CA ILE A 41 -8.74 3.32 7.04
C ILE A 41 -9.70 3.18 8.23
N ALA A 42 -10.56 2.17 8.23
CA ALA A 42 -11.48 1.91 9.34
C ALA A 42 -10.72 1.57 10.62
N ALA A 43 -9.70 0.71 10.54
CA ALA A 43 -8.84 0.37 11.68
C ALA A 43 -8.09 1.59 12.23
N LEU A 44 -7.59 2.47 11.35
CA LEU A 44 -6.97 3.73 11.80
C LEU A 44 -7.97 4.63 12.52
N LYS A 45 -9.22 4.72 12.06
CA LYS A 45 -10.26 5.50 12.74
C LYS A 45 -10.52 5.02 14.18
N CYS A 46 -10.46 3.70 14.44
CA CYS A 46 -10.53 3.16 15.81
C CYS A 46 -9.42 3.71 16.72
N CYS A 47 -8.26 4.04 16.18
CA CYS A 47 -7.14 4.67 16.90
C CYS A 47 -7.25 6.19 17.08
N GLY A 48 -8.41 6.79 16.79
CA GLY A 48 -8.64 8.22 16.96
C GLY A 48 -8.03 9.06 15.84
N PHE A 49 -7.76 8.45 14.68
CA PHE A 49 -7.46 9.17 13.46
C PHE A 49 -8.75 9.64 12.79
N GLU A 50 -8.82 10.93 12.45
CA GLU A 50 -9.98 11.49 11.76
C GLU A 50 -9.61 11.99 10.37
N THR A 51 -10.50 11.74 9.41
CA THR A 51 -10.38 12.26 8.05
C THR A 51 -10.45 13.79 8.10
N ARG A 52 -9.39 14.50 7.67
CA ARG A 52 -9.50 15.96 7.51
C ARG A 52 -10.56 16.30 6.47
N LYS A 53 -11.41 17.28 6.79
CA LYS A 53 -12.59 17.71 6.01
C LYS A 53 -12.28 18.25 4.60
N ASN A 54 -11.01 18.54 4.29
CA ASN A 54 -10.58 18.92 2.97
C ASN A 54 -9.64 17.85 2.42
N SER A 55 -9.92 17.39 1.20
CA SER A 55 -9.08 16.52 0.37
C SER A 55 -9.03 15.03 0.74
N LEU A 56 -10.15 14.33 0.61
CA LEU A 56 -10.11 13.23 -0.35
C LEU A 56 -10.42 13.87 -1.70
N PRO A 57 -9.45 14.09 -2.60
CA PRO A 57 -9.77 14.35 -4.00
C PRO A 57 -10.82 13.33 -4.46
N LYS A 58 -12.00 13.82 -4.86
CA LYS A 58 -13.01 13.00 -5.54
C LYS A 58 -12.39 12.59 -6.88
N TYR A 59 -11.76 11.43 -6.93
CA TYR A 59 -11.13 10.95 -8.15
C TYR A 59 -12.18 10.47 -9.14
N SER A 60 -12.00 10.88 -10.40
CA SER A 60 -12.91 10.66 -11.52
C SER A 60 -12.48 9.49 -12.41
N SER A 61 -11.35 8.82 -12.13
CA SER A 61 -10.83 7.72 -12.94
C SER A 61 -10.20 6.56 -12.14
N GLN A 62 -10.27 5.34 -12.68
CA GLN A 62 -9.73 4.11 -12.05
C GLN A 62 -8.19 4.11 -11.91
N GLN A 63 -7.46 4.87 -12.73
CA GLN A 63 -5.99 4.91 -12.71
C GLN A 63 -5.42 5.77 -11.56
N GLU A 64 -6.18 6.76 -11.09
CA GLU A 64 -5.78 7.61 -9.96
C GLU A 64 -5.97 6.92 -8.61
N TYR A 65 -6.89 5.94 -8.54
CA TYR A 65 -7.09 5.07 -7.38
C TYR A 65 -5.81 4.32 -6.97
N LYS A 66 -4.92 4.07 -7.95
CA LYS A 66 -3.69 3.30 -7.77
C LYS A 66 -2.56 4.01 -7.01
N ARG A 67 -2.64 5.33 -6.78
CA ARG A 67 -1.44 6.09 -6.37
C ARG A 67 -1.43 6.73 -5.00
N MET A 68 -2.53 7.20 -4.42
CA MET A 68 -2.53 7.63 -3.01
C MET A 68 -3.95 7.82 -2.50
N ILE A 69 -4.38 7.03 -1.51
CA ILE A 69 -5.51 7.44 -0.68
C ILE A 69 -4.94 8.38 0.39
N TYR A 70 -4.76 9.63 -0.02
CA TYR A 70 -4.58 10.75 0.88
C TYR A 70 -5.82 10.86 1.77
N SER A 71 -5.87 10.09 2.84
CA SER A 71 -6.61 10.51 4.01
C SER A 71 -5.56 11.11 4.93
N PRO A 72 -5.33 12.45 4.89
CA PRO A 72 -4.60 13.10 5.96
C PRO A 72 -5.41 12.90 7.23
N LEU A 73 -5.07 11.82 7.90
CA LEU A 73 -5.66 11.41 9.15
C LEU A 73 -4.88 12.09 10.25
N GLN A 74 -5.57 12.84 11.11
CA GLN A 74 -4.97 13.50 12.26
C GLN A 74 -5.50 12.86 13.53
N ASN A 75 -4.61 12.58 14.48
CA ASN A 75 -5.01 12.20 15.82
C ASN A 75 -4.82 13.37 16.81
N LYS A 76 -5.23 13.18 18.06
CA LYS A 76 -5.10 14.18 19.14
C LYS A 76 -3.66 14.61 19.42
N ASN A 77 -2.66 13.89 18.92
CA ASN A 77 -1.24 14.18 19.07
C ASN A 77 -0.65 14.92 17.84
N ASN A 78 -1.49 15.45 16.93
CA ASN A 78 -1.07 16.10 15.68
C ASN A 78 -0.24 15.20 14.74
N MET A 79 -0.33 13.87 14.87
CA MET A 79 0.27 12.96 13.91
C MET A 79 -0.56 12.97 12.63
N HIS A 80 0.10 13.12 11.49
CA HIS A 80 -0.50 13.12 10.16
C HIS A 80 -0.06 11.87 9.42
N VAL A 81 -1.00 11.07 8.90
CA VAL A 81 -0.63 9.89 8.10
C VAL A 81 -1.22 9.93 6.69
N ALA A 82 -0.58 9.24 5.76
CA ALA A 82 -1.10 8.93 4.43
C ALA A 82 -1.17 7.42 4.21
N VAL A 83 -2.19 6.94 3.48
CA VAL A 83 -2.41 5.52 3.20
C VAL A 83 -2.41 5.29 1.69
N PHE A 84 -1.61 4.37 1.18
CA PHE A 84 -1.58 4.12 -0.26
C PHE A 84 -1.21 2.69 -0.62
N LEU A 85 -1.63 2.27 -1.82
CA LEU A 85 -1.23 0.99 -2.37
C LEU A 85 0.25 1.00 -2.75
N GLN A 86 0.92 -0.10 -2.49
CA GLN A 86 2.27 -0.37 -2.96
C GLN A 86 2.30 -1.71 -3.71
N GLY A 87 3.50 -2.20 -4.01
CA GLY A 87 3.71 -3.55 -4.48
C GLY A 87 3.13 -3.83 -5.86
N SER A 88 2.77 -5.09 -6.09
CA SER A 88 2.37 -5.61 -7.39
C SER A 88 1.04 -4.99 -7.86
N TYR A 89 0.14 -4.68 -6.94
CA TYR A 89 -1.11 -3.99 -7.22
C TYR A 89 -0.91 -2.53 -7.64
N ALA A 90 -0.03 -1.77 -6.97
CA ALA A 90 0.28 -0.41 -7.41
C ALA A 90 0.98 -0.38 -8.78
N ASN A 91 1.83 -1.38 -9.05
CA ASN A 91 2.65 -1.46 -10.26
C ASN A 91 2.00 -2.21 -11.43
N ASN A 92 0.78 -2.75 -11.27
CA ASN A 92 0.10 -3.57 -12.28
C ASN A 92 0.89 -4.83 -12.71
N THR A 93 1.65 -5.41 -11.78
CA THR A 93 2.44 -6.63 -11.98
C THR A 93 1.91 -7.79 -11.13
N ASN A 94 0.69 -7.68 -10.61
CA ASN A 94 0.04 -8.71 -9.81
C ASN A 94 -0.26 -9.95 -10.67
N VAL A 95 -0.03 -11.13 -10.08
CA VAL A 95 -0.50 -12.40 -10.64
C VAL A 95 -1.91 -12.66 -10.14
N LYS A 96 -2.82 -12.93 -11.09
CA LYS A 96 -4.26 -13.09 -10.83
C LYS A 96 -4.54 -14.04 -9.67
N GLY A 97 -5.26 -13.53 -8.66
CA GLY A 97 -5.79 -14.33 -7.54
C GLY A 97 -4.76 -14.91 -6.56
N ARG A 98 -3.48 -14.58 -6.69
CA ARG A 98 -2.40 -15.08 -5.82
C ARG A 98 -1.58 -13.99 -5.14
N SER A 99 -1.82 -12.72 -5.46
CA SER A 99 -1.04 -11.61 -4.93
C SER A 99 -1.70 -11.04 -3.68
N ASP A 100 -0.91 -10.78 -2.63
CA ASP A 100 -1.34 -10.01 -1.47
C ASP A 100 -1.47 -8.52 -1.80
N VAL A 101 -2.31 -7.80 -1.06
CA VAL A 101 -2.48 -6.35 -1.23
C VAL A 101 -1.52 -5.63 -0.30
N ASP A 102 -0.49 -5.00 -0.88
CA ASP A 102 0.48 -4.20 -0.13
C ASP A 102 -0.07 -2.79 0.14
N ILE A 103 -0.20 -2.41 1.41
CA ILE A 103 -0.66 -1.09 1.84
C ILE A 103 0.42 -0.42 2.68
N ALA A 104 0.84 0.78 2.27
CA ALA A 104 1.74 1.63 3.02
C ALA A 104 0.95 2.63 3.87
N VAL A 105 1.36 2.78 5.13
CA VAL A 105 0.90 3.85 6.03
C VAL A 105 2.13 4.67 6.45
N VAL A 106 2.15 5.95 6.09
CA VAL A 106 3.33 6.82 6.27
C VAL A 106 3.00 7.96 7.21
N ASP A 107 3.83 8.16 8.25
CA ASP A 107 3.83 9.35 9.08
C ASP A 107 4.40 10.55 8.30
N LEU A 108 3.55 11.54 8.02
CA LEU A 108 3.90 12.79 7.36
C LEU A 108 4.27 13.91 8.35
N SER A 109 4.10 13.68 9.66
CA SER A 109 4.45 14.68 10.69
C SER A 109 5.94 14.71 11.00
N LYS A 110 6.68 13.67 10.58
CA LYS A 110 8.12 13.50 10.83
C LYS A 110 8.79 13.01 9.55
N PHE A 111 10.07 13.29 9.43
CA PHE A 111 10.90 12.80 8.34
C PHE A 111 12.30 12.50 8.83
N ARG A 112 13.03 11.68 8.08
CA ARG A 112 14.47 11.45 8.30
C ARG A 112 15.25 12.38 7.39
N THR A 113 16.31 12.95 7.94
CA THR A 113 17.15 13.92 7.24
C THR A 113 18.41 13.24 6.75
N GLU A 114 18.80 13.54 5.52
CA GLU A 114 20.12 13.26 4.98
C GLU A 114 20.60 14.58 4.35
N TYR A 115 21.67 15.13 4.92
CA TYR A 115 22.16 16.44 4.54
C TYR A 115 23.35 16.36 3.61
N ARG A 116 23.50 17.42 2.81
CA ARG A 116 24.76 17.66 2.08
C ARG A 116 25.88 17.93 3.09
N PHE A 117 27.12 17.69 2.65
CA PHE A 117 28.29 17.97 3.48
C PHE A 117 28.27 19.40 4.03
N GLY A 118 28.47 19.54 5.35
CA GLY A 118 28.50 20.82 6.05
C GLY A 118 27.12 21.44 6.37
N GLN A 119 26.01 20.76 6.06
CA GLN A 119 24.65 21.23 6.35
C GLN A 119 24.01 20.42 7.50
N SER A 120 23.01 21.01 8.15
CA SER A 120 22.33 20.46 9.33
C SER A 120 20.88 20.92 9.45
N ASP A 121 20.14 20.38 10.42
CA ASP A 121 18.78 20.83 10.79
C ASP A 121 18.66 22.36 10.91
N LYS A 122 19.69 23.01 11.46
CA LYS A 122 19.71 24.46 11.70
C LYS A 122 19.60 25.28 10.42
N ASP A 123 20.23 24.82 9.35
CA ASP A 123 20.28 25.53 8.07
C ASP A 123 18.91 25.58 7.37
N TYR A 124 18.03 24.63 7.70
CA TYR A 124 16.68 24.51 7.15
C TYR A 124 15.57 24.87 8.15
N GLY A 125 15.93 25.27 9.36
CA GLY A 125 14.98 25.57 10.44
C GLY A 125 14.21 24.34 10.93
N PHE A 126 14.78 23.14 10.79
CA PHE A 126 14.16 21.91 11.28
C PHE A 126 14.44 21.72 12.77
N ILE A 127 13.54 20.99 13.42
CA ILE A 127 13.65 20.63 14.83
C ILE A 127 13.61 19.12 14.98
N THR A 128 14.36 18.59 15.93
CA THR A 128 14.28 17.17 16.27
C THR A 128 12.90 16.86 16.84
N ALA A 129 12.19 15.92 16.23
CA ALA A 129 10.91 15.47 16.75
C ALA A 129 11.09 14.83 18.13
N ALA A 130 10.19 15.15 19.07
CA ALA A 130 10.17 14.45 20.35
C ALA A 130 9.94 12.95 20.10
N ASN A 131 10.95 12.13 20.41
CA ASN A 131 10.77 10.68 20.51
C ASN A 131 9.74 10.42 21.59
N ASN A 132 8.80 9.50 21.34
CA ASN A 132 8.14 8.64 22.34
C ASN A 132 6.99 7.82 21.74
N ILE A 133 6.47 8.17 20.55
CA ILE A 133 5.34 7.46 19.94
C ILE A 133 5.77 6.86 18.61
N ASN A 134 5.83 5.53 18.58
CA ASN A 134 6.05 4.75 17.38
C ASN A 134 4.72 4.55 16.65
N ILE A 135 4.65 4.97 15.39
CA ILE A 135 3.45 4.79 14.55
C ILE A 135 3.07 3.31 14.42
N LYS A 136 4.04 2.40 14.40
CA LYS A 136 3.81 0.95 14.30
C LYS A 136 2.97 0.42 15.47
N ASP A 137 3.22 0.92 16.68
CA ASP A 137 2.49 0.51 17.89
C ASP A 137 1.05 1.01 17.86
N ILE A 138 0.83 2.22 17.35
CA ILE A 138 -0.52 2.78 17.17
C ILE A 138 -1.29 1.97 16.14
N ILE A 139 -0.68 1.69 14.99
CA ILE A 139 -1.33 0.94 13.90
C ILE A 139 -1.68 -0.47 14.36
N GLU A 140 -0.75 -1.18 15.00
CA GLU A 140 -0.99 -2.52 15.53
C GLU A 140 -2.18 -2.52 16.49
N LYS A 141 -2.23 -1.57 17.43
CA LYS A 141 -3.36 -1.45 18.35
C LYS A 141 -4.70 -1.28 17.61
N GLY A 142 -4.74 -0.43 16.59
CA GLY A 142 -5.95 -0.19 15.81
C GLY A 142 -6.37 -1.39 14.98
N PHE A 143 -5.39 -2.12 14.45
CA PHE A 143 -5.66 -3.34 13.70
C PHE A 143 -6.18 -4.43 14.62
N ILE A 144 -5.60 -4.61 15.81
CA ILE A 144 -6.10 -5.59 16.79
C ILE A 144 -7.52 -5.24 17.23
N GLU A 145 -7.83 -3.96 17.46
CA GLU A 145 -9.16 -3.51 17.87
C GLU A 145 -10.21 -3.72 16.76
N TYR A 146 -9.84 -3.55 15.49
CA TYR A 146 -10.74 -3.66 14.36
C TYR A 146 -10.91 -5.10 13.84
N PHE A 147 -9.80 -5.82 13.66
CA PHE A 147 -9.80 -7.17 13.07
C PHE A 147 -9.85 -8.29 14.11
N GLY A 148 -9.36 -8.06 15.33
CA GLY A 148 -9.10 -9.12 16.31
C GLY A 148 -7.64 -9.56 16.32
N LYS A 149 -7.12 -9.91 17.51
CA LYS A 149 -5.70 -10.21 17.73
C LYS A 149 -5.22 -11.42 16.91
N GLU A 150 -6.08 -12.39 16.70
CA GLU A 150 -5.82 -13.61 15.95
C GLU A 150 -5.63 -13.40 14.44
N PHE A 151 -6.02 -12.23 13.93
CA PHE A 151 -5.89 -11.84 12.52
C PHE A 151 -4.78 -10.80 12.29
N VAL A 152 -4.03 -10.45 13.33
CA VAL A 152 -2.98 -9.42 13.25
C VAL A 152 -1.67 -10.00 13.74
N GLU A 153 -0.68 -10.04 12.85
CA GLU A 153 0.68 -10.45 13.16
C GLU A 153 1.64 -9.27 12.97
N ARG A 154 2.47 -9.04 13.99
CA ARG A 154 3.55 -8.06 13.92
C ARG A 154 4.84 -8.76 13.53
N HIS A 155 5.35 -8.41 12.35
CA HIS A 155 6.71 -8.78 11.95
C HIS A 155 7.69 -7.66 12.25
N ASP A 156 8.90 -8.02 12.66
CA ASP A 156 10.02 -7.09 12.77
C ASP A 156 10.83 -7.06 11.47
N LYS A 157 10.91 -5.85 10.92
CA LYS A 157 11.89 -5.37 9.95
C LYS A 157 12.29 -3.97 10.39
#